data_AF-A0A935GR36-F1
#
_entry.id   AF-A0A935GR36-F1
#
_cell.length_a   1.000
_cell.length_b   1.000
_cell.length_c   1.000
_cell.angle_alpha   90.00
_cell.angle_beta   90.00
_cell.angle_gamma   90.00
#
_symmetry.space_group_name_H-M   'P 1'
#
loop_
_entity.id
_entity.type
_entity.pdbx_description
1 polymer ?
#
loop_
_entity_poly.entity_id
_entity_poly.type
_entity_poly.pdbx_seq_one_letter_code
_entity_poly.pdbx_strand_id
1 'polypeptide(L)'
;MSITRPGQSARYSFTGTASQLLRLNWAGTTISGSSWVSVSVLKPDGSSLASSSYATGATGGMDLPSLPASGTYTVVLDPPSASLTTASLSLVTR
;
A
#
# COMPACT_ATOMS: atom_id res chain seq x y z
N MET A 1 9.72 7.33 5.36
CA MET A 1 10.70 7.09 4.28
C MET A 1 10.04 7.53 2.97
N SER A 2 10.68 8.41 2.20
CA SER A 2 10.09 9.01 0.99
C SER A 2 10.38 8.12 -0.22
N ILE A 3 9.36 7.61 -0.90
CA ILE A 3 9.52 6.83 -2.14
C ILE A 3 9.67 7.82 -3.30
N THR A 4 10.87 7.85 -3.91
CA THR A 4 11.23 8.75 -5.02
C THR A 4 11.50 7.91 -6.29
N ARG A 5 10.48 7.25 -6.87
CA ARG A 5 10.64 6.60 -8.18
C ARG A 5 9.44 6.83 -9.13
N PRO A 6 9.66 7.51 -10.27
CA PRO A 6 8.70 7.62 -11.38
C PRO A 6 8.32 6.24 -11.94
N GLY A 7 7.03 5.94 -12.11
CA GLY A 7 6.55 4.91 -13.05
C GLY A 7 6.89 3.44 -12.75
N GLN A 8 7.35 3.10 -11.55
CA GLN A 8 7.63 1.73 -11.15
C GLN A 8 6.68 1.34 -10.02
N SER A 9 5.83 0.33 -10.23
CA SER A 9 4.88 -0.17 -9.23
C SER A 9 5.60 -0.32 -7.89
N ALA A 10 5.25 0.52 -6.91
CA ALA A 10 5.97 0.55 -5.66
C ALA A 10 5.57 -0.69 -4.86
N ARG A 11 6.52 -1.58 -4.61
CA ARG A 11 6.31 -2.79 -3.83
C ARG A 11 7.01 -2.62 -2.49
N TYR A 12 6.25 -2.67 -1.41
CA TYR A 12 6.74 -2.60 -0.06
C TYR A 12 6.43 -3.90 0.67
N SER A 13 7.46 -4.64 1.02
CA SER A 13 7.32 -5.89 1.78
C SER A 13 7.54 -5.64 3.27
N PHE A 14 6.66 -6.20 4.10
CA PHE A 14 6.74 -6.13 5.56
C PHE A 14 6.42 -7.49 6.17
N THR A 15 7.02 -7.78 7.32
CA THR A 15 6.71 -8.99 8.08
C THR A 15 5.56 -8.71 9.05
N GLY A 16 4.53 -9.54 9.03
CA GLY A 16 3.43 -9.49 10.00
C GLY A 16 3.21 -10.86 10.64
N THR A 17 2.59 -10.87 11.82
CA THR A 17 2.25 -12.10 12.57
C THR A 17 0.79 -12.48 12.38
N ALA A 18 0.47 -13.77 12.54
CA ALA A 18 -0.91 -14.24 12.50
C ALA A 18 -1.76 -13.55 13.58
N SER A 19 -3.03 -13.29 13.24
CA SER A 19 -4.02 -12.59 14.05
C SER A 19 -3.67 -11.14 14.42
N GLN A 20 -2.63 -10.57 13.80
CA GLN A 20 -2.23 -9.18 14.04
C GLN A 20 -3.18 -8.24 13.29
N LEU A 21 -3.58 -7.15 13.95
CA LEU A 21 -4.39 -6.08 13.37
C LEU A 21 -3.46 -4.94 12.97
N LEU A 22 -3.42 -4.63 11.68
CA LEU A 22 -2.62 -3.53 11.17
C LEU A 22 -3.50 -2.56 10.39
N ARG A 23 -3.08 -1.31 10.40
CA ARG A 23 -3.68 -0.24 9.59
C ARG A 23 -2.59 0.34 8.70
N LEU A 24 -2.86 0.38 7.41
CA LEU A 24 -1.99 1.02 6.43
C LEU A 24 -2.49 2.45 6.22
N ASN A 25 -1.68 3.43 6.61
CA ASN A 25 -1.95 4.84 6.38
C ASN A 25 -1.10 5.35 5.22
N TRP A 26 -1.65 6.30 4.47
CA TRP A 26 -0.97 7.02 3.41
C TRP A 26 -1.16 8.53 3.55
N ALA A 27 -0.10 9.29 3.28
CA ALA A 27 -0.09 10.73 3.31
C ALA A 27 0.84 11.32 2.26
N GLY A 28 0.63 12.59 1.90
CA GLY A 28 1.44 13.28 0.89
C GLY A 28 1.40 12.57 -0.46
N THR A 29 0.26 11.97 -0.82
CA THR A 29 0.09 11.27 -2.08
C THR A 29 0.10 12.30 -3.21
N THR A 30 1.02 12.16 -4.15
CA THR A 30 1.08 13.00 -5.34
C THR A 30 1.07 12.06 -6.53
N ILE A 31 0.16 12.28 -7.47
CA ILE A 31 0.05 11.48 -8.69
C ILE A 31 0.12 12.46 -9.87
N SER A 32 1.09 12.26 -10.76
CA SER A 32 1.25 13.02 -12.00
C SER A 32 0.96 12.12 -13.18
N GLY A 33 -0.04 12.48 -13.99
CA GLY A 33 -0.48 11.71 -15.15
C GLY A 33 -1.68 10.78 -14.91
N SER A 34 -2.17 10.67 -13.67
CA SER A 34 -3.37 9.91 -13.29
C SER A 34 -4.13 10.58 -12.15
N SER A 35 -5.40 10.21 -11.99
CA SER A 35 -6.25 10.71 -10.89
C SER A 35 -6.25 9.82 -9.65
N TRP A 36 -5.86 8.55 -9.77
CA TRP A 36 -5.90 7.56 -8.70
C TRP A 36 -4.79 6.51 -8.83
N VAL A 37 -4.47 5.84 -7.72
CA VAL A 37 -3.53 4.71 -7.62
C VAL A 37 -4.20 3.59 -6.82
N SER A 38 -4.09 2.36 -7.32
CA SER A 38 -4.52 1.17 -6.59
C SER A 38 -3.46 0.75 -5.59
N VAL A 39 -3.89 0.39 -4.39
CA VAL A 39 -3.05 -0.17 -3.32
C VAL A 39 -3.57 -1.55 -2.99
N SER A 40 -2.73 -2.57 -3.12
CA SER A 40 -3.10 -3.95 -2.81
C SER A 40 -2.09 -4.55 -1.83
N VAL A 41 -2.57 -5.12 -0.74
CA VAL A 41 -1.76 -5.88 0.21
C VAL A 41 -1.88 -7.34 -0.14
N LEU A 42 -0.78 -7.94 -0.58
CA LEU A 42 -0.66 -9.36 -0.88
C LEU A 42 -0.14 -10.09 0.36
N LYS A 43 -0.70 -11.27 0.58
CA LYS A 43 -0.23 -12.26 1.57
C LYS A 43 1.10 -12.87 1.12
N PRO A 44 1.81 -13.57 2.04
CA PRO A 44 3.02 -14.33 1.71
C PRO A 44 2.77 -15.43 0.68
N ASP A 45 1.52 -15.92 0.58
CA ASP A 45 1.06 -16.90 -0.41
C ASP A 45 0.81 -16.30 -1.81
N GLY A 46 0.95 -14.97 -1.97
CA GLY A 46 0.69 -14.24 -3.21
C GLY A 46 -0.77 -13.86 -3.45
N SER A 47 -1.70 -14.25 -2.59
CA SER A 47 -3.12 -13.87 -2.69
C SER A 47 -3.37 -12.47 -2.10
N SER A 48 -4.37 -11.75 -2.61
CA SER A 48 -4.76 -10.45 -2.03
C SER A 48 -5.35 -10.63 -0.62
N LEU A 49 -4.76 -9.96 0.36
CA LEU A 49 -5.31 -9.80 1.71
C LEU A 49 -6.38 -8.70 1.72
N ALA A 50 -6.02 -7.54 1.17
CA ALA A 50 -6.85 -6.35 1.17
C ALA A 50 -6.44 -5.44 0.02
N SER A 51 -7.40 -4.69 -0.53
CA SER A 51 -7.13 -3.72 -1.58
C SER A 51 -7.89 -2.43 -1.33
N SER A 52 -7.29 -1.31 -1.72
CA SER A 52 -7.87 0.01 -1.66
C SER A 52 -7.31 0.87 -2.80
N SER A 53 -7.73 2.12 -2.87
CA SER A 53 -7.25 3.06 -3.86
C SER A 53 -7.32 4.46 -3.28
N TYR A 54 -6.37 5.31 -3.66
CA TYR A 54 -6.37 6.70 -3.23
C TYR A 54 -6.18 7.64 -4.42
N ALA A 55 -6.71 8.85 -4.31
CA ALA A 55 -6.56 9.91 -5.29
C ALA A 55 -5.33 10.79 -4.99
N THR A 56 -4.96 11.66 -5.93
CA THR A 56 -3.89 12.63 -5.71
C THR A 56 -4.27 13.60 -4.57
N GLY A 57 -3.33 13.88 -3.67
CA GLY A 57 -3.57 14.68 -2.47
C GLY A 57 -4.39 13.98 -1.37
N ALA A 58 -4.78 12.72 -1.57
CA ALA A 58 -5.53 11.98 -0.57
C ALA A 58 -4.65 11.62 0.64
N THR A 59 -5.16 11.93 1.82
CA THR A 59 -4.63 11.53 3.13
C THR A 59 -5.63 10.60 3.78
N GLY A 60 -5.17 9.46 4.28
CA GLY A 60 -6.06 8.47 4.87
C GLY A 60 -5.36 7.16 5.17
N GLY A 61 -6.14 6.09 5.18
CA GLY A 61 -5.63 4.75 5.37
C GLY A 61 -6.72 3.71 5.26
N MET A 62 -6.31 2.45 5.16
CA MET A 62 -7.18 1.29 5.20
C MET A 62 -6.84 0.42 6.40
N ASP A 63 -7.87 -0.11 7.04
CA ASP A 63 -7.72 -1.16 8.04
C ASP A 63 -7.50 -2.49 7.33
N LEU A 64 -6.44 -3.21 7.69
CA LEU A 64 -6.23 -4.56 7.18
C LEU A 64 -7.05 -5.53 8.05
N PRO A 65 -7.61 -6.60 7.45
CA PRO A 65 -8.17 -7.69 8.21
C PRO A 65 -7.06 -8.36 9.03
N SER A 66 -7.45 -9.10 10.08
CA SER A 66 -6.51 -9.87 10.88
C SER A 66 -5.67 -10.79 9.98
N LEU A 67 -4.35 -10.74 10.15
CA LEU A 67 -3.44 -11.53 9.32
C LEU A 67 -3.73 -13.02 9.50
N PRO A 68 -4.01 -13.79 8.43
CA PRO A 68 -4.32 -15.22 8.58
C PRO A 68 -3.09 -16.05 8.95
N ALA A 69 -1.88 -15.57 8.64
CA ALA A 69 -0.63 -16.28 8.89
C ALA A 69 0.53 -15.32 9.19
N SER A 70 1.52 -15.80 9.93
CA SER A 70 2.78 -15.08 10.10
C SER A 70 3.63 -15.21 8.84
N GLY A 71 4.14 -14.11 8.31
CA GLY A 71 4.97 -14.13 7.12
C GLY A 71 5.23 -12.76 6.52
N THR A 72 5.78 -12.74 5.32
CA THR A 72 6.10 -11.52 4.57
C THR A 72 4.94 -11.12 3.66
N TYR A 73 4.31 -10.00 3.95
CA TYR A 73 3.24 -9.40 3.16
C TYR A 73 3.83 -8.35 2.23
N THR A 74 3.20 -8.14 1.07
CA THR A 74 3.67 -7.18 0.06
C THR A 74 2.57 -6.19 -0.28
N VAL A 75 2.77 -4.92 0.07
CA VAL A 75 1.96 -3.80 -0.43
C VAL A 75 2.42 -3.45 -1.84
N VAL A 76 1.51 -3.47 -2.79
CA VAL A 76 1.71 -3.12 -4.19
C VAL A 76 0.93 -1.86 -4.47
N LEU A 77 1.61 -0.85 -4.98
CA LEU A 77 1.00 0.35 -5.50
C LEU A 77 1.09 0.33 -7.01
N ASP A 78 -0.08 0.32 -7.65
CA ASP A 78 -0.22 0.19 -9.10
C ASP A 78 -1.02 1.40 -9.64
N PRO A 79 -0.34 2.37 -10.27
CA PRO A 79 -0.99 3.45 -11.01
C PRO A 79 -1.54 2.93 -12.35
N PRO A 80 -2.71 3.39 -12.81
CA PRO A 80 -3.34 2.93 -14.06
C PRO A 80 -2.61 3.36 -15.34
N SER A 81 -1.59 4.23 -15.26
CA SER A 81 -0.72 4.61 -16.37
C SER A 81 0.72 4.80 -15.87
N ALA A 82 1.67 5.12 -16.76
CA ALA A 82 3.06 5.47 -16.42
C ALA A 82 3.14 6.81 -15.65
N SER A 83 2.41 6.89 -14.55
CA SER A 83 2.27 8.04 -13.70
C SER A 83 3.33 8.02 -12.63
N LEU A 84 3.91 9.19 -12.40
CA LEU A 84 4.73 9.44 -11.23
C LEU A 84 3.82 9.45 -10.01
N THR A 85 4.03 8.52 -9.07
CA THR A 85 3.37 8.57 -7.77
C THR A 85 4.38 8.64 -6.64
N THR A 86 4.18 9.59 -5.73
CA THR A 86 4.88 9.63 -4.45
C THR A 86 3.84 9.51 -3.35
N ALA A 87 4.04 8.60 -2.40
CA ALA A 87 3.18 8.45 -1.24
C ALA A 87 4.02 8.09 -0.02
N SER A 88 3.70 8.67 1.13
CA SER A 88 4.26 8.26 2.41
C SER A 88 3.35 7.22 3.02
N LEU A 89 3.77 5.96 3.01
CA LEU A 89 3.05 4.85 3.61
C LEU A 89 3.59 4.59 5.02
N SER A 90 2.70 4.40 5.98
CA SER A 90 3.03 3.96 7.33
C SER A 90 2.11 2.81 7.74
N LEU A 91 2.69 1.71 8.21
CA LEU A 91 1.92 0.67 8.89
C LEU A 91 1.95 0.93 10.38
N VAL A 92 0.78 0.82 11.00
CA VAL A 92 0.60 0.95 12.44
C VAL A 92 -0.16 -0.26 12.94
N THR A 93 0.34 -0.91 13.99
CA THR A 93 -0.39 -1.96 14.70
C THR A 93 -1.52 -1.34 15.50
N ARG A 94 -2.68 -1.99 15.54
CA ARG A 94 -3.80 -1.55 16.36
C ARG A 94 -3.95 -2.41 17.61
#